data_AF-C0ZWP1-F1
#
_entry.id   AF-C0ZWP1-F1
#
_cell.length_a   1.000
_cell.length_b   1.000
_cell.length_c   1.000
_cell.angle_alpha   90.00
_cell.angle_beta   90.00
_cell.angle_gamma   90.00
#
_symmetry.space_group_name_H-M   'P 1'
#
loop_
_entity.id
_entity.type
_entity.pdbx_description
1 polymer ?
#
loop_
_entity_poly.entity_id
_entity_poly.type
_entity_poly.pdbx_seq_one_letter_code
_entity_poly.pdbx_strand_id
1 'polypeptide(L)'
;MNYCVGSATYNQTHVRMTTRKARTMAPTVTLYHFTCEDHLSSILNDGCLRTTESNLSRTRPHAGPDVAWFGTMPEMRPGGSFGLHDGTVSSGIVDPDNGRPYYWADKTAIRITVELPKREVQAWEQFVKKHGIDAKYLEALRSITPNWRRQRVITQPWRHHERCRAHRLPRLITPEFH
;
A
#
# COMPACT_ATOMS: atom_id res chain seq x y z
N MET A 1 32.38 -71.45 -21.46
CA MET A 1 32.48 -69.98 -21.45
C MET A 1 31.18 -69.44 -22.02
N ASN A 2 30.26 -68.98 -21.16
CA ASN A 2 28.92 -68.56 -21.56
C ASN A 2 28.86 -67.03 -21.58
N TYR A 3 28.43 -66.47 -22.71
CA TYR A 3 28.18 -65.04 -22.89
C TYR A 3 26.79 -64.70 -22.35
N CYS A 4 26.72 -63.78 -21.38
CA CYS A 4 25.48 -63.13 -20.95
C CYS A 4 25.22 -61.91 -21.84
N VAL A 5 24.14 -61.94 -22.61
CA VAL A 5 23.65 -60.81 -23.41
C VAL A 5 22.50 -60.16 -22.63
N GLY A 6 22.77 -59.03 -21.99
CA GLY A 6 21.77 -58.24 -21.26
C GLY A 6 21.06 -57.27 -22.21
N SER A 7 19.76 -57.46 -22.41
CA SER A 7 18.90 -56.59 -23.21
C SER A 7 18.48 -55.36 -22.40
N ALA A 8 18.89 -54.18 -22.83
CA ALA A 8 18.51 -52.90 -22.20
C ALA A 8 17.17 -52.41 -22.76
N THR A 9 16.14 -52.38 -21.91
CA THR A 9 14.85 -51.79 -22.24
C THR A 9 14.92 -50.26 -22.12
N TYR A 10 14.80 -49.59 -23.26
CA TYR A 10 14.80 -48.13 -23.37
C TYR A 10 13.41 -47.57 -23.04
N ASN A 11 13.23 -47.06 -21.82
CA ASN A 11 11.99 -46.39 -21.40
C ASN A 11 11.89 -45.00 -22.06
N GLN A 12 11.08 -44.87 -23.11
CA GLN A 12 10.71 -43.58 -23.70
C GLN A 12 9.80 -42.79 -22.76
N THR A 13 10.39 -42.00 -21.86
CA THR A 13 9.64 -41.01 -21.08
C THR A 13 9.18 -39.90 -22.02
N HIS A 14 7.90 -39.91 -22.40
CA HIS A 14 7.28 -38.85 -23.19
C HIS A 14 7.25 -37.56 -22.36
N VAL A 15 8.21 -36.66 -22.61
CA VAL A 15 8.20 -35.29 -22.09
C VAL A 15 7.05 -34.55 -22.78
N ARG A 16 5.89 -34.47 -22.13
CA ARG A 16 4.81 -33.56 -22.54
C ARG A 16 5.33 -32.13 -22.44
N MET A 17 5.77 -31.57 -23.56
CA MET A 17 5.97 -30.13 -23.70
C MET A 17 4.61 -29.45 -23.54
N THR A 18 4.32 -28.99 -22.32
CA THR A 18 3.21 -28.08 -22.10
C THR A 18 3.60 -26.73 -22.70
N THR A 19 3.05 -26.42 -23.86
CA THR A 19 3.09 -25.08 -24.42
C THR A 19 2.52 -24.12 -23.38
N ARG A 20 3.40 -23.36 -22.71
CA ARG A 20 3.00 -22.27 -21.82
C ARG A 20 2.19 -21.30 -22.66
N LYS A 21 0.85 -21.37 -22.57
CA LYS A 21 -0.04 -20.34 -23.10
C LYS A 21 0.49 -18.99 -22.61
N ALA A 22 0.75 -18.09 -23.54
CA ALA A 22 1.10 -16.71 -23.24
C ALA A 22 0.06 -16.17 -22.25
N ARG A 23 0.49 -15.92 -21.02
CA ARG A 23 -0.40 -15.45 -19.95
C ARG A 23 -0.66 -13.98 -20.25
N THR A 24 -1.82 -13.69 -20.84
CA THR A 24 -2.29 -12.31 -21.03
C THR A 24 -2.17 -11.58 -19.70
N MET A 25 -1.35 -10.53 -19.66
CA MET A 25 -1.18 -9.75 -18.43
C MET A 25 -2.53 -9.14 -18.05
N ALA A 26 -2.93 -9.32 -16.80
CA ALA A 26 -4.16 -8.71 -16.29
C ALA A 26 -4.06 -7.18 -16.40
N PRO A 27 -5.19 -6.48 -16.65
CA PRO A 27 -5.17 -5.03 -16.71
C PRO A 27 -4.72 -4.45 -15.36
N THR A 28 -3.82 -3.47 -15.41
CA THR A 28 -3.27 -2.78 -14.23
C THR A 28 -3.79 -1.35 -14.10
N VAL A 29 -3.57 -0.75 -12.93
CA VAL A 29 -3.80 0.66 -12.62
C VAL A 29 -2.58 1.22 -11.89
N THR A 30 -2.21 2.46 -12.22
CA THR A 30 -1.14 3.19 -11.52
C THR A 30 -1.73 3.89 -10.31
N LEU A 31 -1.11 3.68 -9.15
CA LEU A 31 -1.50 4.28 -7.88
C LEU A 31 -0.27 4.81 -7.13
N TYR A 32 -0.51 5.64 -6.12
CA TYR A 32 0.54 6.34 -5.40
C TYR A 32 0.41 6.11 -3.90
N HIS A 33 1.44 5.51 -3.31
CA HIS A 33 1.57 5.44 -1.86
C HIS A 33 2.45 6.61 -1.40
N PHE A 34 1.98 7.36 -0.42
CA PHE A 34 2.72 8.47 0.14
C PHE A 34 3.20 8.10 1.54
N THR A 35 4.47 8.35 1.80
CA THR A 35 5.15 7.98 3.04
C THR A 35 6.18 9.03 3.44
N CYS A 36 6.83 8.84 4.59
CA CYS A 36 7.90 9.71 5.08
C CYS A 36 9.28 9.06 4.87
N GLU A 37 10.34 9.86 5.07
CA GLU A 37 11.73 9.38 4.99
C GLU A 37 12.02 8.27 6.02
N ASP A 38 11.46 8.40 7.23
CA ASP A 38 11.67 7.41 8.30
C ASP A 38 11.10 6.03 7.94
N HIS A 39 9.94 5.99 7.30
CA HIS A 39 9.30 4.75 6.88
C HIS A 39 9.92 4.17 5.60
N LEU A 40 10.50 5.01 4.74
CA LEU A 40 11.08 4.56 3.48
C LEU A 40 12.15 3.49 3.70
N SER A 41 13.02 3.68 4.68
CA SER A 41 14.07 2.70 5.02
C SER A 41 13.48 1.33 5.39
N SER A 42 12.42 1.31 6.20
CA SER A 42 11.74 0.05 6.54
C SER A 42 11.11 -0.60 5.31
N ILE A 43 10.42 0.17 4.48
CA ILE A 43 9.76 -0.33 3.26
C ILE A 43 10.78 -0.95 2.30
N LEU A 44 11.94 -0.30 2.12
CA LEU A 44 13.01 -0.80 1.26
C LEU A 44 13.65 -2.06 1.83
N ASN A 45 13.91 -2.09 3.14
CA ASN A 45 14.50 -3.24 3.83
C ASN A 45 13.56 -4.47 3.80
N ASP A 46 12.27 -4.27 4.00
CA ASP A 46 11.28 -5.34 3.96
C ASP A 46 10.96 -5.81 2.52
N GLY A 47 11.28 -4.96 1.53
CA GLY A 47 10.89 -5.17 0.15
C GLY A 47 9.37 -5.20 -0.05
N CYS A 48 8.59 -4.60 0.86
CA CYS A 48 7.13 -4.56 0.77
C CYS A 48 6.50 -3.32 1.43
N LEU A 49 5.35 -2.90 0.91
CA LEU A 49 4.42 -2.02 1.62
C LEU A 49 3.55 -2.92 2.50
N ARG A 50 3.79 -2.83 3.81
CA ARG A 50 2.97 -3.53 4.81
C ARG A 50 1.55 -2.96 4.84
N THR A 51 0.61 -3.80 5.23
CA THR A 51 -0.75 -3.36 5.52
C THR A 51 -0.80 -2.75 6.92
N THR A 52 -1.73 -1.82 7.11
CA THR A 52 -2.02 -1.15 8.40
C THR A 52 -3.51 -1.25 8.69
N GLU A 53 -3.91 -1.03 9.93
CA GLU A 53 -5.32 -1.03 10.32
C GLU A 53 -6.17 -0.09 9.44
N SER A 54 -7.38 -0.55 9.07
CA SER A 54 -8.19 0.04 7.99
C SER A 54 -9.18 1.13 8.40
N ASN A 55 -9.05 1.71 9.60
CA ASN A 55 -9.91 2.77 10.14
C ASN A 55 -11.41 2.44 10.09
N LEU A 56 -11.79 1.17 10.29
CA LEU A 56 -13.20 0.76 10.32
C LEU A 56 -13.86 0.96 11.69
N SER A 57 -13.06 1.08 12.76
CA SER A 57 -13.53 1.37 14.12
C SER A 57 -12.51 2.22 14.87
N ARG A 58 -12.99 2.99 15.86
CA ARG A 58 -12.13 3.70 16.82
C ARG A 58 -11.84 2.89 18.08
N THR A 59 -12.67 1.89 18.37
CA THR A 59 -12.70 1.20 19.66
C THR A 59 -12.35 -0.28 19.53
N ARG A 60 -12.48 -0.84 18.33
CA ARG A 60 -12.15 -2.24 18.05
C ARG A 60 -10.91 -2.29 17.16
N PRO A 61 -9.75 -2.72 17.68
CA PRO A 61 -8.57 -2.90 16.86
C PRO A 61 -8.84 -3.95 15.78
N HIS A 62 -8.31 -3.73 14.57
CA HIS A 62 -8.47 -4.63 13.42
C HIS A 62 -9.94 -4.97 13.14
N ALA A 63 -10.83 -3.96 13.20
CA ALA A 63 -12.27 -4.15 12.98
C ALA A 63 -12.65 -4.68 11.59
N GLY A 64 -11.70 -4.71 10.65
CA GLY A 64 -11.75 -5.48 9.42
C GLY A 64 -10.33 -5.71 8.89
N PRO A 65 -10.18 -6.14 7.63
CA PRO A 65 -8.87 -6.45 7.08
C PRO A 65 -7.93 -5.24 7.15
N ASP A 66 -6.66 -5.47 7.45
CA ASP A 66 -5.62 -4.46 7.29
C ASP A 66 -5.44 -4.14 5.81
N VAL A 67 -5.06 -2.91 5.51
CA VAL A 67 -4.95 -2.39 4.15
C VAL A 67 -3.66 -1.62 3.91
N ALA A 68 -3.18 -1.65 2.67
CA ALA A 68 -2.24 -0.66 2.17
C ALA A 68 -3.01 0.45 1.44
N TRP A 69 -2.66 1.70 1.74
CA TRP A 69 -3.36 2.89 1.27
C TRP A 69 -2.70 3.51 0.06
N PHE A 70 -3.52 3.90 -0.93
CA PHE A 70 -3.04 4.58 -2.13
C PHE A 70 -3.95 5.72 -2.56
N GLY A 71 -3.38 6.76 -3.17
CA GLY A 71 -4.07 7.78 -3.93
C GLY A 71 -4.09 7.48 -5.43
N THR A 72 -5.07 8.03 -6.13
CA THR A 72 -5.15 7.97 -7.61
C THR A 72 -4.45 9.13 -8.32
N MET A 73 -3.93 10.11 -7.58
CA MET A 73 -3.28 11.31 -8.14
C MET A 73 -1.79 11.31 -7.77
N PRO A 74 -0.90 11.71 -8.70
CA PRO A 74 0.53 11.80 -8.43
C PRO A 74 0.89 12.91 -7.43
N GLU A 75 0.04 13.92 -7.29
CA GLU A 75 0.20 15.00 -6.30
C GLU A 75 -0.62 14.71 -5.04
N MET A 76 0.02 14.86 -3.88
CA MET A 76 -0.69 14.91 -2.61
C MET A 76 -1.36 16.28 -2.48
N ARG A 77 -2.68 16.30 -2.27
CA ARG A 77 -3.37 17.53 -1.85
C ARG A 77 -3.27 17.68 -0.33
N PRO A 78 -3.34 18.90 0.22
CA PRO A 78 -3.50 19.09 1.67
C PRO A 78 -4.58 18.17 2.23
N GLY A 79 -4.27 17.47 3.32
CA GLY A 79 -5.13 16.43 3.93
C GLY A 79 -5.29 15.14 3.13
N GLY A 80 -4.55 14.91 2.04
CA GLY A 80 -4.74 13.77 1.13
C GLY A 80 -4.44 12.38 1.70
N SER A 81 -3.72 12.31 2.82
CA SER A 81 -3.49 11.08 3.57
C SER A 81 -4.24 11.14 4.89
N PHE A 82 -5.08 10.14 5.14
CA PHE A 82 -5.73 10.01 6.44
C PHE A 82 -4.66 9.82 7.51
N GLY A 83 -4.58 10.76 8.44
CA GLY A 83 -3.57 10.78 9.49
C GLY A 83 -2.31 11.61 9.17
N LEU A 84 -2.33 12.44 8.12
CA LEU A 84 -1.30 13.45 7.91
C LEU A 84 -1.87 14.85 7.98
N HIS A 85 -1.48 15.54 9.04
CA HIS A 85 -1.37 16.99 8.97
C HIS A 85 -0.33 17.35 7.91
N ASP A 86 -0.56 18.44 7.19
CA ASP A 86 0.26 19.02 6.13
C ASP A 86 1.62 19.59 6.60
N GLY A 87 2.22 18.99 7.63
CA GLY A 87 3.46 19.47 8.22
C GLY A 87 3.31 20.72 9.09
N THR A 88 2.12 21.30 9.25
CA THR A 88 1.94 22.57 9.99
C THR A 88 1.69 22.43 11.50
N VAL A 89 1.60 21.22 12.05
CA VAL A 89 1.50 21.01 13.49
C VAL A 89 2.69 20.20 14.01
N SER A 90 3.76 20.92 14.35
CA SER A 90 4.29 20.79 15.72
C SER A 90 3.21 21.31 16.68
N SER A 91 2.06 20.63 16.78
CA SER A 91 1.19 20.91 17.91
C SER A 91 1.99 20.50 19.12
N GLY A 92 2.05 21.35 20.15
CA GLY A 92 2.68 21.06 21.44
C GLY A 92 2.03 19.89 22.20
N ILE A 93 1.52 18.89 21.49
CA ILE A 93 1.12 17.59 21.97
C ILE A 93 2.41 16.84 22.27
N VAL A 94 2.66 16.74 23.56
CA VAL A 94 3.70 15.91 24.13
C VAL A 94 3.13 14.50 24.24
N ASP A 95 3.89 13.50 23.82
CA ASP A 95 3.56 12.10 24.07
C ASP A 95 3.35 11.91 25.58
N PRO A 96 2.14 11.51 26.03
CA PRO A 96 1.82 11.42 27.45
C PRO A 96 2.65 10.35 28.18
N ASP A 97 3.20 9.37 27.44
CA ASP A 97 3.95 8.27 28.02
C ASP A 97 5.44 8.62 28.23
N ASN A 98 6.00 9.53 27.42
CA ASN A 98 7.44 9.83 27.48
C ASN A 98 7.82 11.33 27.48
N GLY A 99 6.84 12.24 27.43
CA GLY A 99 7.10 13.68 27.53
C GLY A 99 7.89 14.26 26.36
N ARG A 100 8.00 13.55 25.23
CA ARG A 100 8.63 14.07 24.01
C ARG A 100 7.59 14.70 23.09
N PRO A 101 7.95 15.77 22.34
CA PRO A 101 7.08 16.29 21.28
C PRO A 101 6.69 15.14 20.36
N TYR A 102 5.39 14.98 20.12
CA TYR A 102 4.91 13.94 19.22
C TYR A 102 5.39 14.27 17.81
N TYR A 103 6.37 13.51 17.32
CA TYR A 103 7.01 13.78 16.03
C TYR A 103 6.10 13.28 14.90
N TRP A 104 5.28 14.18 14.37
CA TRP A 104 4.46 13.87 13.20
C TRP A 104 5.36 13.89 11.96
N ALA A 105 5.81 12.70 11.52
CA ALA A 105 6.56 12.60 10.28
C ALA A 105 5.70 13.09 9.10
N ASP A 106 6.23 14.00 8.29
CA ASP A 106 5.61 14.42 7.03
C ASP A 106 5.58 13.24 6.06
N LYS A 107 4.49 12.45 6.09
CA LYS A 107 4.32 11.32 5.17
C LYS A 107 3.89 11.76 3.75
N THR A 108 4.09 13.03 3.39
CA THR A 108 3.99 13.54 2.02
C THR A 108 5.37 13.72 1.37
N ALA A 109 6.47 13.59 2.13
CA ALA A 109 7.83 13.77 1.63
C ALA A 109 8.23 12.77 0.53
N ILE A 110 7.71 11.55 0.59
CA ILE A 110 8.05 10.47 -0.35
C ILE A 110 6.79 9.98 -1.06
N ARG A 111 6.89 9.80 -2.38
CA ARG A 111 5.88 9.15 -3.20
C ARG A 111 6.43 7.88 -3.84
N ILE A 112 5.73 6.78 -3.62
CA ILE A 112 6.00 5.48 -4.23
C ILE A 112 4.92 5.23 -5.28
N THR A 113 5.33 5.12 -6.55
CA THR A 113 4.43 4.81 -7.66
C THR A 113 4.37 3.30 -7.85
N VAL A 114 3.15 2.73 -7.84
CA VAL A 114 2.90 1.30 -7.99
C VAL A 114 2.00 1.01 -9.19
N GLU A 115 2.22 -0.12 -9.86
CA GLU A 115 1.27 -0.70 -10.82
C GLU A 115 0.60 -1.91 -10.17
N LEU A 116 -0.73 -1.87 -10.04
CA LEU A 116 -1.50 -2.91 -9.35
C LEU A 116 -2.53 -3.55 -10.30
N PRO A 117 -2.80 -4.86 -10.21
CA PRO A 117 -3.90 -5.48 -10.94
C PRO A 117 -5.24 -4.83 -10.56
N LYS A 118 -6.03 -4.37 -11.55
CA LYS A 118 -7.29 -3.63 -11.29
C LYS A 118 -8.25 -4.39 -10.37
N ARG A 119 -8.25 -5.73 -10.45
CA ARG A 119 -9.12 -6.62 -9.66
C ARG A 119 -8.79 -6.67 -8.16
N GLU A 120 -7.58 -6.27 -7.77
CA GLU A 120 -7.12 -6.31 -6.37
C GLU A 120 -7.35 -4.97 -5.66
N VAL A 121 -7.59 -3.93 -6.43
CA VAL A 121 -7.76 -2.56 -5.96
C VAL A 121 -9.22 -2.28 -5.68
N GLN A 122 -9.53 -1.82 -4.46
CA GLN A 122 -10.87 -1.41 -4.06
C GLN A 122 -10.93 0.11 -3.83
N ALA A 123 -12.03 0.74 -4.22
CA ALA A 123 -12.31 2.11 -3.78
C ALA A 123 -12.59 2.11 -2.27
N TRP A 124 -12.00 3.06 -1.52
CA TRP A 124 -12.17 3.10 -0.07
C TRP A 124 -13.64 3.15 0.36
N GLU A 125 -14.47 3.93 -0.33
CA GLU A 125 -15.92 4.00 -0.06
C GLU A 125 -16.62 2.65 -0.21
N GLN A 126 -16.26 1.89 -1.24
CA GLN A 126 -16.80 0.54 -1.44
C GLN A 126 -16.29 -0.42 -0.37
N PHE A 127 -15.01 -0.29 0.01
CA PHE A 127 -14.39 -1.09 1.07
C PHE A 127 -15.09 -0.86 2.42
N VAL A 128 -15.27 0.38 2.88
CA VAL A 128 -15.92 0.66 4.17
C VAL A 128 -17.40 0.28 4.18
N LYS A 129 -18.10 0.43 3.05
CA LYS A 129 -19.48 -0.06 2.91
C LYS A 129 -19.55 -1.59 3.03
N LYS A 130 -18.62 -2.30 2.39
CA LYS A 130 -18.55 -3.77 2.41
C LYS A 130 -18.21 -4.32 3.79
N HIS A 131 -17.30 -3.67 4.52
CA HIS A 131 -16.79 -4.17 5.80
C HIS A 131 -17.50 -3.61 7.03
N GLY A 132 -18.40 -2.63 6.86
CA GLY A 132 -19.21 -2.07 7.92
C GLY A 132 -18.41 -1.09 8.78
N ILE A 133 -18.52 0.20 8.47
CA ILE A 133 -18.02 1.28 9.32
C ILE A 133 -19.18 1.92 10.08
N ASP A 134 -18.92 2.34 11.33
CA ASP A 134 -19.88 3.16 12.08
C ASP A 134 -20.20 4.45 11.32
N ALA A 135 -21.49 4.80 11.22
CA ALA A 135 -21.92 5.92 10.39
C ALA A 135 -21.40 7.28 10.89
N LYS A 136 -21.34 7.48 12.21
CA LYS A 136 -20.79 8.72 12.79
C LYS A 136 -19.30 8.81 12.56
N TYR A 137 -18.59 7.67 12.64
CA TYR A 137 -17.16 7.63 12.37
C TYR A 137 -16.84 7.85 10.88
N LEU A 138 -17.62 7.26 9.98
CA LEU A 138 -17.51 7.52 8.55
C LEU A 138 -17.69 9.01 8.23
N GLU A 139 -18.68 9.66 8.85
CA GLU A 139 -18.90 11.09 8.67
C GLU A 139 -17.72 11.93 9.18
N ALA A 140 -17.16 11.58 10.35
CA ALA A 140 -15.97 12.23 10.87
C ALA A 140 -14.75 12.04 9.95
N LEU A 141 -14.53 10.85 9.39
CA LEU A 141 -13.45 10.66 8.41
C LEU A 141 -13.69 11.49 7.14
N ARG A 142 -14.93 11.55 6.66
CA ARG A 142 -15.27 12.34 5.47
C ARG A 142 -15.08 13.85 5.66
N SER A 143 -15.27 14.36 6.88
CA SER A 143 -15.07 15.79 7.18
C SER A 143 -13.60 16.17 7.32
N ILE A 144 -12.73 15.23 7.72
CA ILE A 144 -11.28 15.48 7.87
C ILE A 144 -10.60 15.70 6.52
N THR A 145 -10.99 14.96 5.47
CA THR A 145 -10.35 15.10 4.16
C THR A 145 -11.30 14.88 3.00
N PRO A 146 -11.48 15.85 2.09
CA PRO A 146 -12.33 15.66 0.91
C PRO A 146 -11.75 14.63 -0.08
N ASN A 147 -10.50 14.19 0.11
CA ASN A 147 -9.80 13.29 -0.81
C ASN A 147 -10.17 11.81 -0.64
N TRP A 148 -11.04 11.46 0.32
CA TRP A 148 -11.45 10.08 0.60
C TRP A 148 -12.01 9.34 -0.64
N ARG A 149 -12.63 10.05 -1.58
CA ARG A 149 -13.15 9.50 -2.86
C ARG A 149 -12.03 8.99 -3.79
N ARG A 150 -10.83 9.56 -3.65
CA ARG A 150 -9.66 9.27 -4.48
C ARG A 150 -8.75 8.22 -3.85
N GLN A 151 -9.16 7.65 -2.72
CA GLN A 151 -8.38 6.63 -2.07
C GLN A 151 -8.74 5.23 -2.55
N ARG A 152 -7.70 4.42 -2.62
CA ARG A 152 -7.74 3.03 -2.99
C ARG A 152 -7.04 2.21 -1.92
N VAL A 153 -7.53 1.00 -1.73
CA VAL A 153 -6.98 0.04 -0.77
C VAL A 153 -6.78 -1.31 -1.44
N ILE A 154 -5.78 -2.02 -0.95
CA ILE A 154 -5.63 -3.47 -1.14
C ILE A 154 -5.52 -4.10 0.25
N THR A 155 -5.94 -5.35 0.40
CA THR A 155 -5.95 -6.06 1.70
C THR A 155 -4.77 -7.01 1.87
N GLN A 156 -3.73 -6.87 1.06
CA GLN A 156 -2.54 -7.70 1.09
C GLN A 156 -1.28 -6.83 1.00
N PRO A 157 -0.16 -7.22 1.63
CA PRO A 157 1.09 -6.50 1.47
C PRO A 157 1.49 -6.44 0.00
N TRP A 158 1.92 -5.27 -0.47
CA TRP A 158 2.41 -5.13 -1.83
C TRP A 158 3.93 -5.36 -1.87
N ARG A 159 4.43 -6.26 -2.72
CA ARG A 159 5.85 -6.65 -2.74
C ARG A 159 6.59 -5.99 -3.90
N HIS A 160 7.80 -5.51 -3.62
CA HIS A 160 8.60 -4.65 -4.48
C HIS A 160 9.06 -5.29 -5.81
N HIS A 161 9.04 -6.63 -5.92
CA HIS A 161 9.44 -7.32 -7.16
C HIS A 161 8.48 -7.09 -8.34
N GLU A 162 7.39 -6.35 -8.15
CA GLU A 162 6.34 -6.12 -9.15
C GLU A 162 6.40 -4.75 -9.89
N ARG A 163 7.57 -4.11 -10.00
CA ARG A 163 7.81 -2.78 -10.65
C ARG A 163 7.45 -1.59 -9.76
N CYS A 164 8.45 -1.00 -9.10
CA CYS A 164 8.29 0.25 -8.35
C CYS A 164 9.26 1.33 -8.79
N ARG A 165 8.84 2.59 -8.59
CA ARG A 165 9.73 3.76 -8.59
C ARG A 165 9.37 4.66 -7.42
N ALA A 166 10.33 4.87 -6.52
CA ALA A 166 10.22 5.84 -5.43
C ALA A 166 10.75 7.20 -5.91
N HIS A 167 10.03 8.25 -5.59
CA HIS A 167 10.37 9.63 -5.90
C HIS A 167 10.31 10.46 -4.63
N ARG A 168 11.39 11.18 -4.32
CA ARG A 168 11.36 12.25 -3.32
C ARG A 168 10.60 13.43 -3.91
N LEU A 169 9.60 13.94 -3.19
CA LEU A 169 8.87 15.12 -3.64
C LEU A 169 9.63 16.38 -3.20
N PRO A 170 9.68 17.43 -4.04
CA PRO A 170 10.20 18.72 -3.59
C PRO A 170 9.36 19.19 -2.41
N ARG A 171 10.01 19.66 -1.33
CA ARG A 171 9.28 20.27 -0.21
C ARG A 171 8.47 21.44 -0.75
N LEU A 172 7.16 21.42 -0.53
CA LEU A 172 6.33 22.59 -0.77
C LEU A 172 6.81 23.65 0.24
N ILE A 173 7.49 24.68 -0.25
CA ILE A 173 7.77 25.88 0.54
C ILE A 173 6.40 26.51 0.75
N THR A 174 5.78 26.27 1.91
CA THR A 174 4.59 27.02 2.30
C THR A 174 5.01 28.48 2.45
N PRO A 175 4.33 29.44 1.80
CA PRO A 175 4.59 30.85 2.05
C PRO A 175 4.43 31.09 3.55
N GLU A 176 5.43 31.72 4.16
CA GLU A 176 5.37 32.14 5.56
C GLU A 176 4.13 33.04 5.71
N PHE A 177 3.11 32.54 6.41
CA PHE A 177 2.03 33.40 6.90
C PHE A 177 2.62 34.16 8.09
N HIS A 178 3.10 35.38 7.82
CA HIS A 178 3.47 36.37 8.83
C HIS A 178 2.24 36.91 9.58
#